data_AF-A0A9N8DX15-F1
#
_entry.id   AF-A0A9N8DX15-F1
#
_cell.length_a   1.000
_cell.length_b   1.000
_cell.length_c   1.000
_cell.angle_alpha   90.00
_cell.angle_beta   90.00
_cell.angle_gamma   90.00
#
_symmetry.space_group_name_H-M   'P 1'
#
loop_
_entity.id
_entity.type
_entity.pdbx_description
1 polymer ?
#
loop_
_entity_poly.entity_id
_entity_poly.type
_entity_poly.pdbx_seq_one_letter_code
_entity_poly.pdbx_strand_id
1 'polypeptide(L)'
;MSDLTDSFREKTNYMKTWKPASAPSNRDRLELYALHKQSVVGDAPASIPNSATQPEKAKHQAWRAKKGVSQQEAMRLYIQECDRQVRTYGTTSAQTPQNTPTITNGGGDNNNNASPNNAAAPRGIAAIPLLCAAASESRPAYLRRLANTLIENAWWSRQEPLCATPGTLWSVPEAAVICIASLVERLSLTLFREDTPIPQKVVQSFLWPMHNALLSAWMGLILVYTILGAGVEFLQTVFWGSRRTGLSMTFIWAEKIQLSADSILTMCEPHQPLSARLVGLALLPFTAIVALIGAVQQATGGNMMVSAAFYVLTMFVVTWWYWFLVLPWFASIFLGAALLSGNCFALIEMAGV
;
A
#
# COMPACT_ATOMS: atom_id res chain seq x y z
N MET A 1 -22.64 -39.66 -2.57
CA MET A 1 -22.90 -39.03 -1.26
C MET A 1 -21.71 -39.15 -0.29
N SER A 2 -20.88 -40.21 -0.34
CA SER A 2 -19.66 -40.32 0.52
C SER A 2 -18.71 -39.15 0.35
N ASP A 3 -18.41 -38.78 -0.91
CA ASP A 3 -17.36 -37.81 -1.26
C ASP A 3 -17.56 -36.40 -0.66
N LEU A 4 -18.82 -35.91 -0.63
CA LEU A 4 -19.14 -34.58 -0.09
C LEU A 4 -19.01 -34.55 1.44
N THR A 5 -19.46 -35.61 2.12
CA THR A 5 -19.36 -35.72 3.58
C THR A 5 -17.90 -35.86 4.03
N ASP A 6 -17.10 -36.61 3.26
CA ASP A 6 -15.66 -36.75 3.49
C ASP A 6 -14.93 -35.41 3.31
N SER A 7 -15.21 -34.69 2.23
CA SER A 7 -14.68 -33.35 1.95
C SER A 7 -15.06 -32.33 3.05
N PHE A 8 -16.32 -32.38 3.52
CA PHE A 8 -16.79 -31.52 4.61
C PHE A 8 -16.05 -31.81 5.92
N ARG A 9 -15.84 -33.09 6.25
CA ARG A 9 -15.11 -33.50 7.46
C ARG A 9 -13.65 -33.08 7.41
N GLU A 10 -13.00 -33.27 6.26
CA GLU A 10 -11.62 -32.81 6.03
C GLU A 10 -11.50 -31.30 6.21
N LYS A 11 -12.36 -30.52 5.55
CA LYS A 11 -12.36 -29.05 5.65
C LYS A 11 -12.66 -28.55 7.07
N THR A 12 -13.57 -29.21 7.78
CA THR A 12 -13.87 -28.88 9.18
C THR A 12 -12.66 -29.14 10.08
N ASN A 13 -11.93 -30.23 9.86
CA ASN A 13 -10.70 -30.53 10.61
C ASN A 13 -9.58 -29.53 10.29
N TYR A 14 -9.41 -29.19 9.02
CA TYR A 14 -8.48 -28.15 8.58
C TYR A 14 -8.79 -26.79 9.22
N MET A 15 -10.07 -26.36 9.22
CA MET A 15 -10.49 -25.08 9.77
C MET A 15 -10.29 -24.96 11.30
N LYS A 16 -10.27 -26.09 12.02
CA LYS A 16 -9.96 -26.13 13.47
C LYS A 16 -8.48 -25.91 13.76
N THR A 17 -7.59 -26.38 12.89
CA THR A 17 -6.12 -26.27 13.05
C THR A 17 -5.54 -25.05 12.34
N TRP A 18 -6.28 -24.46 11.41
CA TRP A 18 -5.88 -23.31 10.65
C TRP A 18 -5.72 -22.05 11.52
N LYS A 19 -4.56 -21.39 11.37
CA LYS A 19 -4.26 -20.11 12.01
C LYS A 19 -4.37 -19.00 10.95
N PRO A 20 -5.37 -18.11 11.04
CA PRO A 20 -5.51 -17.02 10.08
C PRO A 20 -4.42 -15.97 10.29
N ALA A 21 -3.95 -15.34 9.20
CA ALA A 21 -2.95 -14.27 9.25
C ALA A 21 -3.57 -12.91 9.65
N SER A 22 -4.87 -12.73 9.38
CA SER A 22 -5.68 -11.58 9.81
C SER A 22 -6.95 -12.06 10.49
N ALA A 23 -7.38 -11.39 11.56
CA ALA A 23 -8.53 -11.81 12.36
C ALA A 23 -9.83 -11.77 11.52
N PRO A 24 -10.54 -12.91 11.36
CA PRO A 24 -11.79 -12.92 10.61
C PRO A 24 -12.87 -12.05 11.26
N SER A 25 -13.63 -11.32 10.44
CA SER A 25 -14.76 -10.51 10.91
C SER A 25 -15.75 -11.36 11.72
N ASN A 26 -16.40 -10.76 12.72
CA ASN A 26 -17.43 -11.44 13.52
C ASN A 26 -18.54 -12.05 12.65
N ARG A 27 -18.92 -11.36 11.56
CA ARG A 27 -19.94 -11.84 10.61
C ARG A 27 -19.51 -13.14 9.93
N ASP A 28 -18.27 -13.19 9.45
CA ASP A 28 -17.74 -14.34 8.70
C ASP A 28 -17.57 -15.57 9.62
N ARG A 29 -17.23 -15.35 10.89
CA ARG A 29 -17.22 -16.42 11.92
C ARG A 29 -18.62 -16.97 12.21
N LEU A 30 -19.62 -16.10 12.26
CA LEU A 30 -21.02 -16.51 12.48
C LEU A 30 -21.59 -17.26 11.28
N GLU A 31 -21.20 -16.90 10.06
CA GLU A 31 -21.60 -17.58 8.83
C GLU A 31 -21.11 -19.05 8.78
N LEU A 32 -19.82 -19.29 9.08
CA LEU A 32 -19.29 -20.65 9.16
C LEU A 32 -19.98 -21.47 10.26
N TYR A 33 -20.26 -20.86 11.41
CA TYR A 33 -20.99 -21.51 12.50
C TYR A 33 -22.39 -21.93 12.04
N ALA A 34 -23.13 -21.03 11.39
CA ALA A 34 -24.49 -21.29 10.92
C ALA A 34 -24.53 -22.44 9.91
N LEU A 35 -23.66 -22.41 8.90
CA LEU A 35 -23.58 -23.45 7.87
C LEU A 35 -23.17 -24.81 8.44
N HIS A 36 -22.21 -24.84 9.38
CA HIS A 36 -21.82 -26.08 10.06
C HIS A 36 -22.96 -26.64 10.95
N LYS A 37 -23.71 -25.79 11.64
CA LYS A 37 -24.87 -26.26 12.43
C LYS A 37 -25.99 -26.77 11.55
N GLN A 38 -26.26 -26.11 10.43
CA GLN A 38 -27.26 -26.56 9.46
C GLN A 38 -26.87 -27.89 8.80
N SER A 39 -25.59 -28.11 8.50
CA SER A 39 -25.13 -29.37 7.88
C SER A 39 -25.19 -30.58 8.83
N VAL A 40 -24.98 -30.38 10.14
CA VAL A 40 -24.94 -31.47 11.14
C VAL A 40 -26.28 -31.69 11.82
N VAL A 41 -26.98 -30.62 12.20
CA VAL A 41 -28.20 -30.67 13.03
C VAL A 41 -29.46 -30.39 12.20
N GLY A 42 -29.34 -29.67 11.08
CA GLY A 42 -30.49 -29.18 10.32
C GLY A 42 -31.03 -27.87 10.89
N ASP A 43 -32.33 -27.64 10.72
CA ASP A 43 -32.97 -26.36 11.04
C ASP A 43 -32.89 -25.97 12.52
N ALA A 44 -32.71 -24.66 12.75
CA ALA A 44 -32.61 -24.08 14.09
C ALA A 44 -33.95 -24.11 14.87
N PRO A 45 -33.90 -24.24 16.21
CA PRO A 45 -35.09 -24.23 17.06
C PRO A 45 -35.83 -22.88 17.06
N ALA A 46 -37.12 -22.94 17.41
CA ALA A 46 -38.03 -21.79 17.37
C ALA A 46 -37.67 -20.68 18.39
N SER A 47 -37.05 -21.04 19.51
CA SER A 47 -36.72 -20.13 20.61
C SER A 47 -35.45 -20.56 21.32
N ILE A 48 -34.71 -19.58 21.85
CA ILE A 48 -33.59 -19.79 22.77
C ILE A 48 -33.98 -19.36 24.19
N PRO A 49 -33.32 -19.88 25.24
CA PRO A 49 -33.58 -19.48 26.61
C PRO A 49 -33.44 -17.96 26.80
N ASN A 50 -34.35 -17.34 27.56
CA ASN A 50 -34.27 -15.91 27.86
C ASN A 50 -33.01 -15.50 28.66
N SER A 51 -32.32 -16.47 29.27
CA SER A 51 -31.02 -16.30 29.93
C SER A 51 -29.82 -16.29 28.97
N ALA A 52 -30.02 -16.46 27.66
CA ALA A 52 -28.92 -16.51 26.69
C ALA A 52 -28.18 -15.18 26.55
N THR A 53 -26.86 -15.27 26.49
CA THR A 53 -25.94 -14.13 26.34
C THR A 53 -26.00 -13.54 24.92
N GLN A 54 -25.57 -12.29 24.75
CA GLN A 54 -25.60 -11.61 23.44
C GLN A 54 -24.88 -12.38 22.31
N PRO A 55 -23.73 -13.06 22.54
CA PRO A 55 -23.08 -13.88 21.51
C PRO A 55 -23.89 -15.13 21.13
N GLU A 56 -24.59 -15.74 22.08
CA GLU A 56 -25.43 -16.92 21.83
C GLU A 56 -26.67 -16.55 21.01
N LYS A 57 -27.24 -15.37 21.28
CA LYS A 57 -28.31 -14.79 20.46
C LYS A 57 -27.86 -14.59 19.01
N ALA A 58 -26.67 -14.03 18.80
CA ALA A 58 -26.11 -13.80 17.46
C ALA A 58 -25.84 -15.12 16.69
N LYS A 59 -25.29 -16.14 17.37
CA LYS A 59 -25.09 -17.49 16.81
C LYS A 59 -26.40 -18.14 16.39
N HIS A 60 -27.43 -18.03 17.25
CA HIS A 60 -28.74 -18.58 16.95
C HIS A 60 -29.44 -17.84 15.80
N GLN A 61 -29.33 -16.51 15.74
CA GLN A 61 -29.86 -15.71 14.65
C GLN A 61 -29.23 -16.08 13.30
N ALA A 62 -27.90 -16.23 13.27
CA ALA A 62 -27.19 -16.66 12.06
C ALA A 62 -27.62 -18.06 11.61
N TRP A 63 -27.78 -19.01 12.54
CA TRP A 63 -28.27 -20.35 12.23
C TRP A 63 -29.71 -20.34 11.71
N ARG A 64 -30.62 -19.57 12.33
CA ARG A 64 -32.00 -19.40 11.84
C ARG A 64 -32.09 -18.80 10.44
N ALA A 65 -31.15 -17.90 10.08
CA ALA A 65 -31.13 -17.29 8.76
C ALA A 65 -30.86 -18.31 7.63
N LYS A 66 -30.36 -19.51 7.96
CA LYS A 66 -30.12 -20.62 7.02
C LYS A 66 -31.21 -21.70 7.05
N LYS A 67 -32.36 -21.41 7.67
CA LYS A 67 -33.50 -22.34 7.71
C LYS A 67 -33.97 -22.70 6.31
N GLY A 68 -34.26 -23.98 6.07
CA GLY A 68 -34.74 -24.47 4.77
C GLY A 68 -33.63 -24.82 3.79
N VAL A 69 -32.35 -24.63 4.14
CA VAL A 69 -31.22 -25.14 3.37
C VAL A 69 -31.04 -26.63 3.70
N SER A 70 -31.00 -27.48 2.67
CA SER A 70 -30.77 -28.91 2.85
C SER A 70 -29.38 -29.18 3.43
N GLN A 71 -29.19 -30.30 4.13
CA GLN A 71 -27.89 -30.64 4.73
C GLN A 71 -26.76 -30.71 3.69
N GLN A 72 -27.05 -31.25 2.50
CA GLN A 72 -26.08 -31.36 1.41
C GLN A 72 -25.70 -29.99 0.85
N GLU A 73 -26.68 -29.10 0.69
CA GLU A 73 -26.41 -27.74 0.22
C GLU A 73 -25.65 -26.93 1.26
N ALA A 74 -25.98 -27.10 2.55
CA ALA A 74 -25.24 -26.49 3.65
C ALA A 74 -23.77 -26.97 3.69
N MET A 75 -23.50 -28.25 3.40
CA MET A 75 -22.14 -28.78 3.29
C MET A 75 -21.36 -28.15 2.12
N ARG A 76 -21.99 -28.01 0.94
CA ARG A 76 -21.35 -27.33 -0.21
C ARG A 76 -21.04 -25.87 0.10
N LEU A 77 -22.01 -25.15 0.67
CA LEU A 77 -21.85 -23.74 1.05
C LEU A 77 -20.79 -23.57 2.14
N TYR A 78 -20.71 -24.51 3.09
CA TYR A 78 -19.66 -24.50 4.11
C TYR A 78 -18.27 -24.63 3.50
N ILE A 79 -18.08 -25.56 2.55
CA ILE A 79 -16.79 -25.75 1.87
C ILE A 79 -16.43 -24.49 1.08
N GLN A 80 -17.38 -23.92 0.33
CA GLN A 80 -17.19 -22.69 -0.43
C GLN A 80 -16.80 -21.51 0.46
N GLU A 81 -17.47 -21.37 1.61
CA GLU A 81 -17.20 -20.29 2.55
C GLU A 81 -15.86 -20.50 3.27
N CYS A 82 -15.49 -21.75 3.58
CA CYS A 82 -14.15 -22.08 4.08
C CYS A 82 -13.07 -21.68 3.07
N ASP A 83 -13.23 -22.03 1.79
CA ASP A 83 -12.26 -21.68 0.75
C ASP A 83 -12.17 -20.17 0.53
N ARG A 84 -13.30 -19.45 0.62
CA ARG A 84 -13.34 -17.99 0.59
C ARG A 84 -12.57 -17.39 1.75
N GLN A 85 -12.75 -17.90 2.97
CA GLN A 85 -12.08 -17.39 4.17
C GLN A 85 -10.60 -17.74 4.20
N VAL A 86 -10.21 -18.94 3.78
CA VAL A 86 -8.79 -19.32 3.62
C VAL A 86 -8.11 -18.44 2.56
N ARG A 87 -8.80 -18.13 1.46
CA ARG A 87 -8.30 -17.19 0.45
C ARG A 87 -8.14 -15.78 1.01
N THR A 88 -9.14 -15.30 1.77
CA THR A 88 -9.22 -13.90 2.24
C THR A 88 -8.32 -13.63 3.43
N TYR A 89 -8.22 -14.57 4.38
CA TYR A 89 -7.49 -14.40 5.64
C TYR A 89 -6.25 -15.31 5.76
N GLY A 90 -6.05 -16.26 4.84
CA GLY A 90 -4.90 -17.17 4.83
C GLY A 90 -3.75 -16.71 3.93
N THR A 91 -4.00 -15.75 3.04
CA THR A 91 -2.93 -14.95 2.44
C THR A 91 -2.91 -13.60 3.12
N THR A 92 -1.79 -13.22 3.71
CA THR A 92 -1.45 -11.79 3.77
C THR A 92 -1.22 -11.34 2.32
N SER A 93 -2.31 -11.20 1.56
CA SER A 93 -2.28 -10.41 0.34
C SER A 93 -2.57 -9.00 0.80
N ALA A 94 -1.53 -8.18 0.80
CA ALA A 94 -1.67 -6.75 0.79
C ALA A 94 -2.63 -6.42 -0.38
N GLN A 95 -3.91 -6.20 -0.06
CA GLN A 95 -4.81 -5.62 -1.02
C GLN A 95 -4.22 -4.26 -1.35
N THR A 96 -3.94 -4.02 -2.63
CA THR A 96 -3.53 -2.71 -3.09
C THR A 96 -4.59 -1.71 -2.61
N PRO A 97 -4.21 -0.73 -1.79
CA PRO A 97 -5.15 0.25 -1.29
C PRO A 97 -5.81 0.99 -2.44
N GLN A 98 -7.12 1.11 -2.31
CA GLN A 98 -8.00 1.38 -3.44
C GLN A 98 -7.88 2.83 -3.94
N ASN A 99 -7.38 3.77 -3.12
CA ASN A 99 -7.11 5.16 -3.45
C ASN A 99 -5.97 5.75 -2.56
N THR A 100 -5.21 6.69 -3.11
CA THR A 100 -4.27 7.57 -2.40
C THR A 100 -5.06 8.56 -1.50
N PRO A 101 -4.56 8.98 -0.32
CA PRO A 101 -5.23 9.95 0.55
C PRO A 101 -5.65 11.24 -0.19
N THR A 102 -6.96 11.39 -0.34
CA THR A 102 -7.63 12.54 -0.97
C THR A 102 -7.55 13.78 -0.08
N ILE A 103 -7.56 14.97 -0.69
CA ILE A 103 -7.76 16.25 0.03
C ILE A 103 -9.13 16.21 0.71
N THR A 104 -9.18 15.99 2.03
CA THR A 104 -10.34 16.44 2.81
C THR A 104 -10.24 17.94 2.95
N ASN A 105 -10.81 18.67 1.99
CA ASN A 105 -11.14 20.08 2.21
C ASN A 105 -12.13 20.11 3.38
N GLY A 106 -11.69 20.63 4.52
CA GLY A 106 -12.52 20.85 5.69
C GLY A 106 -13.68 21.77 5.33
N GLY A 107 -14.83 21.18 5.04
CA GLY A 107 -16.10 21.88 5.04
C GLY A 107 -16.47 22.19 6.49
N GLY A 108 -16.21 23.43 6.90
CA GLY A 108 -16.88 24.19 7.96
C GLY A 108 -17.23 23.48 9.26
N ASP A 109 -16.27 23.41 10.18
CA ASP A 109 -16.57 23.47 11.62
C ASP A 109 -15.86 24.68 12.22
N ASN A 110 -16.62 25.76 12.41
CA ASN A 110 -16.21 26.93 13.17
C ASN A 110 -16.11 26.56 14.65
N ASN A 111 -14.97 26.02 15.07
CA ASN A 111 -14.59 26.01 16.48
C ASN A 111 -13.14 26.46 16.61
N ASN A 112 -12.96 27.67 17.14
CA ASN A 112 -11.70 28.37 17.36
C ASN A 112 -10.88 27.75 18.51
N ASN A 113 -10.53 26.46 18.39
CA ASN A 113 -9.52 25.81 19.22
C ASN A 113 -8.70 24.85 18.33
N ALA A 114 -8.09 25.39 17.27
CA ALA A 114 -7.09 24.68 16.51
C ALA A 114 -5.78 24.69 17.31
N SER A 115 -5.53 23.60 18.04
CA SER A 115 -4.21 23.29 18.56
C SER A 115 -3.22 23.17 17.38
N PRO A 116 -2.02 23.76 17.43
CA PRO A 116 -1.08 23.81 16.30
C PRO A 116 -0.47 22.45 15.92
N ASN A 117 -0.91 21.35 16.55
CA ASN A 117 -0.36 20.00 16.40
C ASN A 117 -1.14 19.10 15.42
N ASN A 118 -2.14 19.61 14.70
CA ASN A 118 -2.99 18.81 13.78
C ASN A 118 -2.78 19.19 12.30
N ALA A 119 -1.56 19.52 11.89
CA ALA A 119 -1.28 19.54 10.46
C ALA A 119 -1.13 18.09 9.98
N ALA A 120 -2.02 17.66 9.09
CA ALA A 120 -1.93 16.34 8.49
C ALA A 120 -0.54 16.14 7.85
N ALA A 121 0.05 14.96 8.07
CA ALA A 121 1.31 14.56 7.44
C ALA A 121 1.29 14.89 5.93
N PRO A 122 2.42 15.35 5.35
CA PRO A 122 2.48 15.68 3.94
C PRO A 122 1.97 14.49 3.11
N ARG A 123 0.99 14.76 2.24
CA ARG A 123 0.19 13.75 1.52
C ARG A 123 1.03 12.65 0.87
N GLY A 124 2.19 13.04 0.33
CA GLY A 124 3.24 12.16 -0.20
C GLY A 124 3.66 11.07 0.79
N ILE A 125 4.09 11.46 1.99
CA ILE A 125 4.60 10.53 3.00
C ILE A 125 3.51 9.57 3.47
N ALA A 126 2.29 10.06 3.67
CA ALA A 126 1.15 9.25 4.08
C ALA A 126 0.78 8.13 3.08
N ALA A 127 1.15 8.28 1.81
CA ALA A 127 0.92 7.27 0.79
C ALA A 127 1.98 6.17 0.74
N ILE A 128 3.16 6.36 1.35
CA ILE A 128 4.27 5.38 1.26
C ILE A 128 3.87 3.99 1.77
N PRO A 129 3.21 3.82 2.94
CA PRO A 129 2.78 2.49 3.38
C PRO A 129 1.81 1.81 2.40
N LEU A 130 0.97 2.62 1.74
CA LEU A 130 0.01 2.16 0.75
C LEU A 130 0.73 1.68 -0.54
N LEU A 131 1.77 2.39 -0.96
CA LEU A 131 2.60 2.02 -2.11
C LEU A 131 3.47 0.80 -1.83
N CYS A 132 4.02 0.68 -0.61
CA CYS A 132 4.71 -0.52 -0.16
C CYS A 132 3.77 -1.74 -0.16
N ALA A 133 2.53 -1.57 0.31
CA ALA A 133 1.52 -2.62 0.22
C ALA A 133 1.25 -3.02 -1.23
N ALA A 134 1.09 -2.07 -2.15
CA ALA A 134 0.94 -2.35 -3.57
C ALA A 134 2.14 -3.09 -4.18
N ALA A 135 3.35 -2.68 -3.82
CA ALA A 135 4.61 -3.28 -4.29
C ALA A 135 4.88 -4.69 -3.70
N SER A 136 4.20 -5.05 -2.61
CA SER A 136 4.27 -6.39 -2.02
C SER A 136 3.37 -7.42 -2.71
N GLU A 137 2.60 -7.00 -3.72
CA GLU A 137 1.72 -7.89 -4.45
C GLU A 137 2.49 -8.91 -5.30
N SER A 138 2.22 -10.20 -5.05
CA SER A 138 2.79 -11.29 -5.85
C SER A 138 2.33 -11.25 -7.31
N ARG A 139 3.18 -11.72 -8.24
CA ARG A 139 2.85 -11.86 -9.68
C ARG A 139 1.46 -12.49 -9.94
N PRO A 140 1.10 -13.65 -9.37
CA PRO A 140 -0.23 -14.24 -9.62
C PRO A 140 -1.39 -13.42 -9.06
N ALA A 141 -1.19 -12.68 -7.97
CA ALA A 141 -2.21 -11.77 -7.43
C ALA A 141 -2.42 -10.57 -8.34
N TYR A 142 -1.32 -9.95 -8.79
CA TYR A 142 -1.33 -8.84 -9.75
C TYR A 142 -2.06 -9.22 -11.05
N LEU A 143 -1.70 -10.35 -11.65
CA LEU A 143 -2.34 -10.83 -12.88
C LEU A 143 -3.82 -11.16 -12.68
N ARG A 144 -4.18 -11.74 -11.52
CA ARG A 144 -5.58 -12.01 -11.18
C ARG A 144 -6.37 -10.72 -11.01
N ARG A 145 -5.81 -9.67 -10.39
CA ARG A 145 -6.45 -8.36 -10.34
C ARG A 145 -6.66 -7.82 -11.74
N LEU A 146 -5.60 -7.83 -12.55
CA LEU A 146 -5.61 -7.26 -13.88
C LEU A 146 -6.61 -7.95 -14.83
N ALA A 147 -6.80 -9.27 -14.68
CA ALA A 147 -7.82 -10.03 -15.40
C ALA A 147 -9.26 -9.64 -15.04
N ASN A 148 -9.49 -9.14 -13.82
CA ASN A 148 -10.81 -8.75 -13.33
C ASN A 148 -11.08 -7.25 -13.43
N THR A 149 -10.07 -6.43 -13.71
CA THR A 149 -10.21 -4.96 -13.81
C THR A 149 -10.76 -4.55 -15.18
N LEU A 150 -11.76 -3.67 -15.15
CA LEU A 150 -12.22 -2.95 -16.34
C LEU A 150 -11.29 -1.76 -16.63
N ILE A 151 -11.21 -1.33 -17.89
CA ILE A 151 -10.39 -0.17 -18.32
C ILE A 151 -10.73 1.09 -17.50
N GLU A 152 -12.02 1.29 -17.20
CA GLU A 152 -12.52 2.39 -16.37
C GLU A 152 -12.07 2.32 -14.91
N ASN A 153 -11.68 1.12 -14.45
CA ASN A 153 -11.26 0.84 -13.08
C ASN A 153 -9.76 0.62 -12.93
N ALA A 154 -8.96 1.01 -13.94
CA ALA A 154 -7.51 0.91 -13.92
C ALA A 154 -6.92 1.67 -12.71
N TRP A 155 -6.02 1.02 -11.98
CA TRP A 155 -5.53 1.52 -10.69
C TRP A 155 -4.66 2.77 -10.84
N TRP A 156 -3.76 2.79 -11.82
CA TRP A 156 -2.88 3.93 -12.08
C TRP A 156 -3.65 5.15 -12.58
N SER A 157 -4.73 4.92 -13.33
CA SER A 157 -5.56 6.01 -13.86
C SER A 157 -6.30 6.82 -12.79
N ARG A 158 -6.38 6.27 -11.56
CA ARG A 158 -7.01 6.91 -10.39
C ARG A 158 -6.00 7.66 -9.51
N GLN A 159 -4.71 7.53 -9.77
CA GLN A 159 -3.68 8.20 -8.98
C GLN A 159 -3.54 9.66 -9.41
N GLU A 160 -3.28 10.53 -8.45
CA GLU A 160 -3.02 11.94 -8.66
C GLU A 160 -1.64 12.31 -8.08
N PRO A 161 -0.97 13.37 -8.58
CA PRO A 161 0.26 13.86 -7.99
C PRO A 161 0.05 14.29 -6.52
N LEU A 162 0.91 13.82 -5.61
CA LEU A 162 0.80 14.06 -4.17
C LEU A 162 1.70 15.18 -3.68
N CYS A 163 2.82 15.43 -4.35
CA CYS A 163 3.89 16.29 -3.84
C CYS A 163 3.72 17.76 -4.21
N ALA A 164 3.06 18.06 -5.34
CA ALA A 164 2.87 19.41 -5.83
C ALA A 164 1.41 19.64 -6.23
N THR A 165 0.94 20.89 -6.09
CA THR A 165 -0.39 21.28 -6.53
C THR A 165 -0.53 21.09 -8.05
N PRO A 166 -1.67 20.57 -8.54
CA PRO A 166 -1.90 20.39 -9.97
C PRO A 166 -1.69 21.69 -10.75
N GLY A 167 -0.87 21.65 -11.80
CA GLY A 167 -0.55 22.79 -12.65
C GLY A 167 0.77 23.50 -12.35
N THR A 168 1.51 23.06 -11.34
CA THR A 168 2.86 23.58 -11.04
C THR A 168 3.93 22.83 -11.81
N LEU A 169 5.02 23.50 -12.21
CA LEU A 169 6.16 22.84 -12.91
C LEU A 169 6.72 21.64 -12.12
N TRP A 170 6.68 21.69 -10.79
CA TRP A 170 7.12 20.63 -9.89
C TRP A 170 6.23 19.38 -9.91
N SER A 171 4.97 19.45 -10.35
CA SER A 171 4.11 18.26 -10.48
C SER A 171 4.40 17.46 -11.75
N VAL A 172 5.19 18.00 -12.69
CA VAL A 172 5.39 17.41 -14.02
C VAL A 172 6.05 16.04 -13.96
N PRO A 173 7.15 15.82 -13.21
CA PRO A 173 7.81 14.51 -13.22
C PRO A 173 7.00 13.43 -12.52
N GLU A 174 6.28 13.79 -11.45
CA GLU A 174 5.34 12.89 -10.79
C GLU A 174 4.19 12.50 -11.73
N ALA A 175 3.57 13.50 -12.37
CA ALA A 175 2.52 13.28 -13.36
C ALA A 175 3.00 12.44 -14.55
N ALA A 176 4.26 12.61 -14.98
CA ALA A 176 4.85 11.82 -16.05
C ALA A 176 4.95 10.33 -15.67
N VAL A 177 5.40 10.00 -14.45
CA VAL A 177 5.46 8.61 -13.98
C VAL A 177 4.06 7.99 -13.91
N ILE A 178 3.08 8.70 -13.36
CA ILE A 178 1.68 8.24 -13.28
C ILE A 178 1.08 8.07 -14.67
N CYS A 179 1.35 8.99 -15.60
CA CYS A 179 0.88 8.94 -16.98
C CYS A 179 1.46 7.74 -17.73
N ILE A 180 2.78 7.51 -17.64
CA ILE A 180 3.46 6.36 -18.23
C ILE A 180 2.88 5.07 -17.65
N ALA A 181 2.71 4.99 -16.34
CA ALA A 181 2.16 3.81 -15.69
C ALA A 181 0.70 3.53 -16.08
N SER A 182 -0.11 4.60 -16.22
CA SER A 182 -1.47 4.52 -16.72
C SER A 182 -1.54 4.06 -18.17
N LEU A 183 -0.61 4.51 -19.02
CA LEU A 183 -0.51 4.07 -20.41
C LEU A 183 -0.14 2.59 -20.49
N VAL A 184 0.83 2.15 -19.70
CA VAL A 184 1.25 0.73 -19.61
C VAL A 184 0.08 -0.14 -19.13
N GLU A 185 -0.65 0.27 -18.10
CA GLU A 185 -1.81 -0.47 -17.61
C GLU A 185 -2.94 -0.52 -18.64
N ARG A 186 -3.27 0.61 -19.30
CA ARG A 186 -4.29 0.66 -20.34
C ARG A 186 -3.95 -0.22 -21.53
N LEU A 187 -2.71 -0.13 -22.03
CA LEU A 187 -2.22 -0.98 -23.11
C LEU A 187 -2.31 -2.45 -22.73
N SER A 188 -1.99 -2.79 -21.48
CA SER A 188 -2.11 -4.17 -21.03
C SER A 188 -3.56 -4.65 -21.02
N LEU A 189 -4.51 -3.86 -20.50
CA LEU A 189 -5.92 -4.22 -20.44
C LEU A 189 -6.57 -4.35 -21.83
N THR A 190 -6.14 -3.55 -22.81
CA THR A 190 -6.59 -3.70 -24.20
C THR A 190 -6.05 -4.99 -24.82
N LEU A 191 -4.78 -5.30 -24.62
CA LEU A 191 -4.14 -6.51 -25.15
C LEU A 191 -4.72 -7.81 -24.55
N PHE A 192 -5.25 -7.78 -23.32
CA PHE A 192 -5.90 -8.94 -22.70
C PHE A 192 -7.32 -9.23 -23.23
N ARG A 193 -7.95 -8.27 -23.92
CA ARG A 193 -9.34 -8.37 -24.34
C ARG A 193 -9.52 -8.59 -25.84
N GLU A 194 -8.58 -8.13 -26.65
CA GLU A 194 -8.57 -8.36 -28.09
C GLU A 194 -7.78 -9.64 -28.42
N ASP A 195 -8.26 -10.43 -29.39
CA ASP A 195 -7.56 -11.57 -30.00
C ASP A 195 -6.35 -11.05 -30.82
N THR A 196 -5.32 -10.60 -30.12
CA THR A 196 -4.09 -10.09 -30.72
C THR A 196 -3.16 -11.24 -31.09
N PRO A 197 -2.27 -11.05 -32.09
CA PRO A 197 -1.31 -12.07 -32.50
C PRO A 197 -0.20 -12.32 -31.46
N ILE A 198 -0.16 -11.57 -30.35
CA ILE A 198 0.89 -11.67 -29.33
C ILE A 198 0.45 -12.66 -28.24
N PRO A 199 1.28 -13.64 -27.87
CA PRO A 199 0.95 -14.58 -26.80
C PRO A 199 0.75 -13.86 -25.45
N GLN A 200 -0.44 -14.04 -24.87
CA GLN A 200 -0.88 -13.41 -23.63
C GLN A 200 0.13 -13.60 -22.47
N LYS A 201 0.77 -14.77 -22.38
CA LYS A 201 1.77 -15.10 -21.35
C LYS A 201 3.00 -14.18 -21.39
N VAL A 202 3.42 -13.78 -22.59
CA VAL A 202 4.60 -12.92 -22.79
C VAL A 202 4.34 -11.52 -22.26
N VAL A 203 3.15 -10.98 -22.53
CA VAL A 203 2.72 -9.68 -21.99
C VAL A 203 2.65 -9.73 -20.46
N GLN A 204 2.11 -10.81 -19.88
CA GLN A 204 2.03 -10.99 -18.43
C GLN A 204 3.39 -11.07 -17.74
N SER A 205 4.38 -11.69 -18.39
CA SER A 205 5.75 -11.79 -17.90
C SER A 205 6.46 -10.44 -17.85
N PHE A 206 6.19 -9.55 -18.81
CA PHE A 206 6.77 -8.21 -18.85
C PHE A 206 6.10 -7.22 -17.89
N LEU A 207 4.79 -7.38 -17.67
CA LEU A 207 3.98 -6.36 -17.00
C LEU A 207 4.26 -6.24 -15.49
N TRP A 208 4.52 -7.36 -14.81
CA TRP A 208 4.75 -7.35 -13.36
C TRP A 208 6.08 -6.69 -12.93
N PRO A 209 7.24 -6.99 -13.55
CA PRO A 209 8.49 -6.26 -13.28
C PRO A 209 8.35 -4.75 -13.56
N MET A 210 7.66 -4.39 -14.65
CA MET A 210 7.40 -3.00 -15.03
C MET A 210 6.56 -2.27 -13.98
N HIS A 211 5.48 -2.90 -13.50
CA HIS A 211 4.63 -2.33 -12.45
C HIS A 211 5.40 -2.02 -11.16
N ASN A 212 6.22 -2.96 -10.69
CA ASN A 212 7.05 -2.77 -9.50
C ASN A 212 8.14 -1.71 -9.71
N ALA A 213 8.68 -1.61 -10.93
CA ALA A 213 9.65 -0.57 -11.27
C ALA A 213 9.04 0.83 -11.21
N LEU A 214 7.83 0.99 -11.74
CA LEU A 214 7.08 2.25 -11.72
C LEU A 214 6.65 2.63 -10.30
N LEU A 215 6.20 1.68 -9.47
CA LEU A 215 5.90 1.92 -8.06
C LEU A 215 7.14 2.39 -7.29
N SER A 216 8.28 1.72 -7.49
CA SER A 216 9.57 2.09 -6.90
C SER A 216 9.99 3.50 -7.29
N ALA A 217 9.93 3.82 -8.59
CA ALA A 217 10.26 5.14 -9.11
C ALA A 217 9.35 6.23 -8.50
N TRP A 218 8.05 5.95 -8.38
CA TRP A 218 7.11 6.89 -7.79
C TRP A 218 7.35 7.12 -6.30
N MET A 219 7.57 6.05 -5.50
CA MET A 219 7.93 6.18 -4.07
C MET A 219 9.21 6.99 -3.88
N GLY A 220 10.24 6.72 -4.69
CA GLY A 220 11.50 7.47 -4.64
C GLY A 220 11.30 8.94 -4.98
N LEU A 221 10.51 9.24 -6.01
CA LEU A 221 10.19 10.61 -6.42
C LEU A 221 9.44 11.36 -5.30
N ILE A 222 8.44 10.73 -4.68
CA ILE A 222 7.68 11.31 -3.57
C ILE A 222 8.61 11.72 -2.42
N LEU A 223 9.50 10.81 -2.01
CA LEU A 223 10.44 11.06 -0.92
C LEU A 223 11.44 12.15 -1.27
N VAL A 224 12.06 12.10 -2.46
CA VAL A 224 13.01 13.12 -2.91
C VAL A 224 12.36 14.50 -2.96
N TYR A 225 11.15 14.60 -3.50
CA TYR A 225 10.42 15.87 -3.57
C TYR A 225 10.06 16.40 -2.19
N THR A 226 9.64 15.53 -1.29
CA THR A 226 9.32 15.94 0.08
C THR A 226 10.56 16.42 0.82
N ILE A 227 11.71 15.75 0.63
CA ILE A 227 13.00 16.13 1.23
C ILE A 227 13.48 17.47 0.67
N LEU A 228 13.51 17.64 -0.66
CA LEU A 228 13.96 18.88 -1.29
C LEU A 228 13.03 20.04 -0.96
N GLY A 229 11.72 19.82 -1.03
CA GLY A 229 10.69 20.81 -0.68
C GLY A 229 10.81 21.25 0.77
N ALA A 230 10.94 20.30 1.70
CA ALA A 230 11.17 20.60 3.11
C ALA A 230 12.46 21.41 3.30
N GLY A 231 13.54 21.06 2.61
CA GLY A 231 14.79 21.80 2.70
C GLY A 231 14.70 23.23 2.19
N VAL A 232 13.94 23.47 1.11
CA VAL A 232 13.68 24.83 0.60
C VAL A 232 12.85 25.62 1.60
N GLU A 233 11.73 25.09 2.10
CA GLU A 233 10.90 25.80 3.09
C GLU A 233 11.67 26.11 4.38
N PHE A 234 12.53 25.19 4.81
CA PHE A 234 13.39 25.37 5.95
C PHE A 234 14.41 26.50 5.71
N LEU A 235 15.03 26.54 4.53
CA LEU A 235 15.93 27.61 4.11
C LEU A 235 15.23 28.97 4.05
N GLN A 236 14.03 29.02 3.48
CA GLN A 236 13.20 30.22 3.42
C GLN A 236 12.85 30.72 4.83
N THR A 237 12.57 29.80 5.76
CA THR A 237 12.28 30.13 7.16
C THR A 237 13.52 30.67 7.88
N VAL A 238 14.74 30.19 7.56
CA VAL A 238 15.99 30.76 8.08
C VAL A 238 16.22 32.18 7.57
N PHE A 239 16.03 32.43 6.27
CA PHE A 239 16.36 33.72 5.66
C PHE A 239 15.32 34.81 5.90
N TRP A 240 14.03 34.46 5.79
CA TRP A 240 12.94 35.45 5.88
C TRP A 240 12.19 35.41 7.22
N GLY A 241 12.54 34.46 8.10
CA GLY A 241 11.87 34.26 9.38
C GLY A 241 10.49 33.62 9.24
N SER A 242 10.02 33.02 10.34
CA SER A 242 8.73 32.30 10.38
C SER A 242 7.50 33.16 10.09
N ARG A 243 7.62 34.50 10.21
CA ARG A 243 6.50 35.44 9.99
C ARG A 243 6.03 35.53 8.54
N ARG A 244 6.88 35.19 7.56
CA ARG A 244 6.48 35.17 6.14
C ARG A 244 6.07 33.79 5.64
N THR A 245 6.66 32.73 6.17
CA THR A 245 6.35 31.35 5.74
C THR A 245 5.14 30.76 6.48
N GLY A 246 4.77 31.32 7.63
CA GLY A 246 3.63 30.86 8.43
C GLY A 246 3.86 29.53 9.16
N LEU A 247 5.05 28.93 9.02
CA LEU A 247 5.42 27.65 9.60
C LEU A 247 6.58 27.83 10.59
N SER A 248 6.56 27.07 11.69
CA SER A 248 7.66 27.07 12.65
C SER A 248 8.78 26.12 12.21
N MET A 249 10.02 26.46 12.58
CA MET A 249 11.20 25.65 12.31
C MET A 249 11.09 24.23 12.89
N THR A 250 10.53 24.14 14.11
CA THR A 250 10.29 22.89 14.82
C THR A 250 9.24 22.03 14.13
N PHE A 251 8.20 22.65 13.60
CA PHE A 251 7.18 21.96 12.83
C PHE A 251 7.74 21.35 11.55
N ILE A 252 8.50 22.12 10.75
CA ILE A 252 9.11 21.62 9.51
C ILE A 252 10.07 20.46 9.81
N TRP A 253 10.86 20.59 10.89
CA TRP A 253 11.77 19.55 11.33
C TRP A 253 11.05 18.25 11.70
N ALA A 254 10.03 18.31 12.56
CA ALA A 254 9.33 17.13 13.04
C ALA A 254 8.45 16.49 11.96
N GLU A 255 7.59 17.27 11.32
CA GLU A 255 6.51 16.74 10.45
C GLU A 255 6.95 16.45 9.02
N LYS A 256 8.05 17.07 8.54
CA LYS A 256 8.55 16.84 7.18
C LYS A 256 9.86 16.10 7.18
N ILE A 257 10.89 16.63 7.85
CA ILE A 257 12.25 16.08 7.77
C ILE A 257 12.34 14.75 8.53
N GLN A 258 11.93 14.72 9.79
CA GLN A 258 12.02 13.53 10.63
C GLN A 258 11.03 12.45 10.17
N LEU A 259 9.80 12.82 9.86
CA LEU A 259 8.81 11.88 9.33
C LEU A 259 9.26 11.23 7.99
N SER A 260 9.95 11.97 7.13
CA SER A 260 10.55 11.40 5.90
C SER A 260 11.65 10.39 6.24
N ALA A 261 12.48 10.69 7.24
CA ALA A 261 13.55 9.79 7.67
C ALA A 261 12.99 8.50 8.28
N ASP A 262 11.97 8.61 9.13
CA ASP A 262 11.29 7.46 9.72
C ASP A 262 10.64 6.59 8.65
N SER A 263 10.01 7.20 7.64
CA SER A 263 9.41 6.48 6.51
C SER A 263 10.45 5.70 5.70
N ILE A 264 11.63 6.27 5.47
CA ILE A 264 12.74 5.58 4.79
C ILE A 264 13.24 4.39 5.62
N LEU A 265 13.33 4.54 6.95
CA LEU A 265 13.73 3.46 7.85
C LEU A 265 12.69 2.33 7.85
N THR A 266 11.40 2.66 7.92
CA THR A 266 10.31 1.68 7.80
C THR A 266 10.39 0.93 6.46
N MET A 267 10.71 1.61 5.35
CA MET A 267 10.90 0.95 4.05
C MET A 267 12.10 -0.02 4.03
N CYS A 268 13.10 0.17 4.89
CA CYS A 268 14.25 -0.72 5.00
C CYS A 268 13.96 -1.99 5.82
N GLU A 269 12.80 -2.09 6.49
CA GLU A 269 12.45 -3.23 7.32
C GLU A 269 12.35 -4.54 6.50
N PRO A 270 12.71 -5.70 7.09
CA PRO A 270 12.84 -6.95 6.36
C PRO A 270 11.53 -7.48 5.77
N HIS A 271 10.38 -7.06 6.31
CA HIS A 271 9.06 -7.48 5.85
C HIS A 271 8.55 -6.68 4.63
N GLN A 272 9.21 -5.57 4.29
CA GLN A 272 8.84 -4.73 3.16
C GLN A 272 9.31 -5.35 1.83
N PRO A 273 8.62 -5.07 0.70
CA PRO A 273 9.01 -5.61 -0.59
C PRO A 273 10.40 -5.12 -1.01
N LEU A 274 11.10 -5.93 -1.81
CA LEU A 274 12.46 -5.63 -2.26
C LEU A 274 12.57 -4.29 -2.99
N SER A 275 11.56 -3.91 -3.78
CA SER A 275 11.49 -2.60 -4.45
C SER A 275 11.48 -1.43 -3.46
N ALA A 276 10.67 -1.51 -2.40
CA ALA A 276 10.65 -0.49 -1.35
C ALA A 276 11.97 -0.44 -0.58
N ARG A 277 12.56 -1.60 -0.27
CA ARG A 277 13.87 -1.67 0.41
C ARG A 277 14.98 -1.06 -0.43
N LEU A 278 14.97 -1.25 -1.75
CA LEU A 278 15.94 -0.61 -2.65
C LEU A 278 15.80 0.92 -2.64
N VAL A 279 14.58 1.45 -2.65
CA VAL A 279 14.33 2.90 -2.50
C VAL A 279 14.81 3.39 -1.14
N GLY A 280 14.50 2.66 -0.06
CA GLY A 280 14.95 3.01 1.29
C GLY A 280 16.48 3.04 1.42
N LEU A 281 17.16 2.02 0.88
CA LEU A 281 18.63 1.95 0.84
C LEU A 281 19.23 3.09 0.01
N ALA A 282 18.62 3.43 -1.12
CA ALA A 282 19.02 4.57 -1.94
C ALA A 282 18.75 5.92 -1.26
N LEU A 283 17.99 5.99 -0.18
CA LEU A 283 17.75 7.22 0.57
C LEU A 283 18.34 7.18 1.97
N LEU A 284 19.06 6.12 2.33
CA LEU A 284 19.69 5.95 3.63
C LEU A 284 20.69 7.06 3.99
N PRO A 285 21.47 7.65 3.05
CA PRO A 285 22.32 8.79 3.39
C PRO A 285 21.56 9.97 4.00
N PHE A 286 20.29 10.18 3.62
CA PHE A 286 19.45 11.20 4.23
C PHE A 286 19.14 10.92 5.69
N THR A 287 18.76 9.68 6.02
CA THR A 287 18.43 9.31 7.40
C THR A 287 19.65 9.44 8.31
N ALA A 288 20.83 9.10 7.80
CA ALA A 288 22.09 9.32 8.50
C ALA A 288 22.37 10.81 8.78
N ILE A 289 22.08 11.70 7.81
CA ILE A 289 22.22 13.15 7.98
C ILE A 289 21.25 13.66 9.06
N VAL A 290 19.97 13.25 9.01
CA VAL A 290 18.96 13.65 9.99
C VAL A 290 19.34 13.19 11.40
N ALA A 291 19.83 11.95 11.54
CA ALA A 291 20.31 11.42 12.82
C ALA A 291 21.51 12.22 13.37
N LEU A 292 22.48 12.55 12.50
CA LEU A 292 23.64 13.36 12.87
C LEU A 292 23.23 14.76 13.34
N ILE A 293 22.30 15.40 12.64
CA ILE A 293 21.77 16.71 13.05
C ILE A 293 21.03 16.62 14.39
N GLY A 294 20.25 15.55 14.61
CA GLY A 294 19.62 15.31 15.90
C GLY A 294 20.62 15.21 17.05
N ALA A 295 21.76 14.54 16.83
CA ALA A 295 22.85 14.49 17.81
C ALA A 295 23.50 15.87 18.05
N VAL A 296 23.73 16.65 16.98
CA VAL A 296 24.24 18.04 17.08
C VAL A 296 23.26 18.94 17.83
N GLN A 297 21.96 18.79 17.60
CA GLN A 297 20.93 19.55 18.29
C GLN A 297 20.93 19.30 19.80
N GLN A 298 21.11 18.03 20.22
CA GLN A 298 21.24 17.68 21.64
C GLN A 298 22.49 18.29 22.26
N ALA A 299 23.63 18.27 21.54
CA ALA A 299 24.88 18.87 22.00
C ALA A 299 24.82 20.41 22.11
N THR A 300 23.98 21.06 21.30
CA THR A 300 23.87 22.54 21.25
C THR A 300 22.72 23.08 22.13
N GLY A 301 22.23 22.28 23.08
CA GLY A 301 21.18 22.71 24.01
C GLY A 301 19.83 23.02 23.33
N GLY A 302 19.54 22.41 22.17
CA GLY A 302 18.25 22.57 21.48
C GLY A 302 18.13 23.81 20.61
N ASN A 303 19.23 24.51 20.29
CA ASN A 303 19.18 25.66 19.39
C ASN A 303 18.85 25.23 17.93
N MET A 304 17.59 25.44 17.53
CA MET A 304 17.10 25.09 16.20
C MET A 304 17.77 25.86 15.05
N MET A 305 18.41 27.00 15.32
CA MET A 305 19.09 27.77 14.28
C MET A 305 20.39 27.10 13.85
N VAL A 306 21.09 26.43 14.77
CA VAL A 306 22.34 25.72 14.48
C VAL A 306 22.06 24.43 13.71
N SER A 307 21.08 23.64 14.16
CA SER A 307 20.64 22.45 13.43
C SER A 307 20.13 22.81 12.04
N ALA A 308 19.50 23.97 11.89
CA ALA A 308 19.06 24.48 10.61
C ALA A 308 20.18 24.77 9.62
N ALA A 309 21.17 25.54 10.05
CA ALA A 309 22.33 25.85 9.23
C ALA A 309 23.07 24.56 8.83
N PHE A 310 23.20 23.61 9.76
CA PHE A 310 23.87 22.34 9.49
C PHE A 310 23.08 21.45 8.51
N TYR A 311 21.75 21.40 8.62
CA TYR A 311 20.90 20.69 7.67
C TYR A 311 21.07 21.24 6.25
N VAL A 312 20.95 22.56 6.08
CA VAL A 312 21.05 23.20 4.75
C VAL A 312 22.44 22.96 4.16
N LEU A 313 23.50 23.15 4.94
CA LEU A 313 24.87 22.90 4.51
C LEU A 313 25.04 21.44 4.05
N THR A 314 24.61 20.49 4.87
CA THR A 314 24.84 19.07 4.57
C THR A 314 23.99 18.60 3.37
N MET A 315 22.75 19.05 3.29
CA MET A 315 21.79 18.64 2.27
C MET A 315 22.08 19.29 0.90
N PHE A 316 22.32 20.60 0.85
CA PHE A 316 22.48 21.33 -0.42
C PHE A 316 23.93 21.58 -0.84
N VAL A 317 24.91 21.49 0.07
CA VAL A 317 26.33 21.76 -0.26
C VAL A 317 27.15 20.49 -0.26
N VAL A 318 26.97 19.62 0.73
CA VAL A 318 27.79 18.40 0.85
C VAL A 318 27.22 17.26 0.00
N THR A 319 25.90 17.10 -0.04
CA THR A 319 25.26 15.94 -0.69
C THR A 319 24.51 16.25 -1.99
N TRP A 320 24.60 17.46 -2.55
CA TRP A 320 23.88 17.82 -3.78
C TRP A 320 24.13 16.86 -4.95
N TRP A 321 25.38 16.42 -5.15
CA TRP A 321 25.76 15.48 -6.21
C TRP A 321 25.02 14.15 -6.08
N TYR A 322 24.73 13.72 -4.85
CA TYR A 322 23.97 12.51 -4.59
C TYR A 322 22.53 12.64 -5.10
N TRP A 323 21.87 13.75 -4.74
CA TRP A 323 20.48 14.02 -5.09
C TRP A 323 20.26 14.29 -6.57
N PHE A 324 21.19 15.02 -7.21
CA PHE A 324 21.04 15.49 -8.59
C PHE A 324 21.73 14.61 -9.64
N LEU A 325 22.76 13.84 -9.26
CA LEU A 325 23.49 12.99 -10.22
C LEU A 325 23.30 11.50 -9.93
N VAL A 326 23.50 11.07 -8.67
CA VAL A 326 23.47 9.64 -8.34
C VAL A 326 22.06 9.07 -8.37
N LEU A 327 21.08 9.73 -7.74
CA LEU A 327 19.72 9.22 -7.67
C LEU A 327 19.04 9.10 -9.05
N PRO A 328 19.10 10.09 -9.96
CA PRO A 328 18.54 9.93 -11.30
C PRO A 328 19.21 8.82 -12.11
N TRP A 329 20.53 8.66 -11.95
CA TRP A 329 21.27 7.58 -12.59
C TRP A 329 20.85 6.20 -12.06
N PHE A 330 20.73 6.08 -10.74
CA PHE A 330 20.27 4.85 -10.08
C PHE A 330 18.85 4.49 -10.51
N ALA A 331 17.95 5.47 -10.59
CA ALA A 331 16.59 5.28 -11.09
C ALA A 331 16.57 4.79 -12.55
N SER A 332 17.44 5.37 -13.39
CA SER A 332 17.57 4.97 -14.81
C SER A 332 18.10 3.54 -14.96
N ILE A 333 19.11 3.16 -14.16
CA ILE A 333 19.62 1.78 -14.12
C ILE A 333 18.53 0.82 -13.67
N PHE A 334 17.77 1.17 -12.63
CA PHE A 334 16.72 0.31 -12.10
C PHE A 334 15.60 0.09 -13.13
N LEU A 335 15.19 1.14 -13.85
CA LEU A 335 14.23 1.03 -14.94
C LEU A 335 14.78 0.17 -16.10
N GLY A 336 16.05 0.34 -16.45
CA GLY A 336 16.73 -0.49 -17.46
C GLY A 336 16.81 -1.96 -17.07
N ALA A 337 17.12 -2.26 -15.80
CA ALA A 337 17.12 -3.62 -15.27
C ALA A 337 15.72 -4.24 -15.27
N ALA A 338 14.68 -3.46 -14.96
CA ALA A 338 13.30 -3.91 -15.04
C ALA A 338 12.91 -4.28 -16.47
N LEU A 339 13.24 -3.44 -17.45
CA LEU A 339 13.04 -3.72 -18.88
C LEU A 339 13.77 -4.98 -19.32
N LEU A 340 15.05 -5.13 -18.95
CA LEU A 340 15.84 -6.31 -19.29
C LEU A 340 15.26 -7.58 -18.67
N SER A 341 14.88 -7.54 -17.39
CA SER A 341 14.26 -8.69 -16.72
C SER A 341 12.95 -9.09 -17.38
N GLY A 342 12.11 -8.11 -17.76
CA GLY A 342 10.88 -8.36 -18.51
C GLY A 342 11.15 -9.02 -19.86
N ASN A 343 12.17 -8.56 -20.60
CA ASN A 343 12.59 -9.15 -21.86
C ASN A 343 13.08 -10.60 -21.68
N CYS A 344 13.86 -10.88 -20.64
CA CYS A 344 14.32 -12.24 -20.34
C CYS A 344 13.14 -13.19 -20.05
N PHE A 345 12.18 -12.77 -19.21
CA PHE A 345 10.99 -13.58 -18.93
C PHE A 345 10.09 -13.76 -20.16
N ALA A 346 9.96 -12.73 -20.99
CA ALA A 346 9.25 -12.80 -22.27
C ALA A 346 9.89 -13.84 -23.20
N LEU A 347 11.22 -13.86 -23.33
CA LEU A 347 11.94 -14.82 -24.15
C LEU A 347 11.81 -16.27 -23.63
N ILE A 348 11.83 -16.47 -22.31
CA ILE A 348 11.65 -17.79 -21.70
C ILE A 348 10.25 -18.34 -22.04
N GLU A 349 9.20 -17.53 -21.91
CA GLU A 349 7.84 -17.95 -22.26
C GLU A 349 7.67 -18.22 -23.76
N MET A 350 8.33 -17.43 -24.62
CA MET A 350 8.36 -17.69 -26.07
C MET A 350 9.08 -18.99 -26.43
N ALA A 351 10.10 -19.37 -25.65
CA ALA A 351 10.83 -20.63 -25.83
C ALA A 351 10.02 -21.86 -25.39
N GLY A 352 8.86 -21.68 -24.76
CA GLY A 352 7.93 -22.76 -24.38
C GLY A 352 8.44 -23.67 -23.26
N VAL A 353 9.41 -23.20 -22.46
CA VAL A 353 9.98 -23.91 -21.30
C VAL A 353 9.08 -23.82 -20.07
#